data_AF-A0A9D8YU55-F1
#
_entry.id   AF-A0A9D8YU55-F1
#
_cell.length_a   1.000
_cell.length_b   1.000
_cell.length_c   1.000
_cell.angle_alpha   90.00
_cell.angle_beta   90.00
_cell.angle_gamma   90.00
#
_symmetry.space_group_name_H-M   'P 1'
#
loop_
_entity.id
_entity.type
_entity.pdbx_description
1 polymer ?
#
loop_
_entity_poly.entity_id
_entity_poly.type
_entity_poly.pdbx_seq_one_letter_code
_entity_poly.pdbx_strand_id
1 'polypeptide(L)'
;MRKHSLILILCLYLFSTFEVYAQDQLKPTSFQNLALQFTGSDITASSSPVMPSVANAYGHGSYMDNPASMALMPNSEFSLSFYQQNASTESYYLGNSVDSEAAINRLGNIGLTYSLPTLEGSMVIGVGYSRVISENRSFGFSGRNSDNTITDSFLDEGNEFHDLAFDTYAIDWGDVDRTYLESIFRIGFEPGTFPGINQDGKISSETLSGEYSAFFATEFRRNLFIGISAGYMLGDFNYERSFLEIDSRNDYDGDFIEGSDIDNILVRNQLDSEFSGWIFRGGAVYKFNGGINAGISYVLPSTFDISELFYYSIQTSLDDNSEPFFSEIEPSGSFRYRIKKPGILRVGVDYEIKKWIRLAASAEYIDYSKVSFDFVSDRDARLTDIEFWRNEQQRQNNFAENNNKAVLNVKVGAELSINENMKGSLGYSYLPGKSELEYSDAHEFSGVFSVGLLNNLQLNVRGSYLLKENQTTLYNFIDFDNEAQTSKFTADVQRFRVMAGLKLQF
;
A
#
# COMPACT_ATOMS: atom_id res chain seq x y z
N MET A 1 -10.79 30.55 -52.64
CA MET A 1 -9.58 30.99 -51.90
C MET A 1 -10.09 31.64 -50.62
N ARG A 2 -9.84 31.26 -49.37
CA ARG A 2 -8.94 30.35 -48.62
C ARG A 2 -9.75 29.97 -47.35
N LYS A 3 -10.09 28.70 -47.11
CA LYS A 3 -9.52 27.80 -46.09
C LYS A 3 -8.52 28.39 -45.07
N HIS A 4 -8.78 28.04 -43.80
CA HIS A 4 -7.91 28.00 -42.61
C HIS A 4 -8.01 29.18 -41.64
N SER A 5 -8.64 28.93 -40.48
CA SER A 5 -8.07 29.07 -39.13
C SER A 5 -9.18 29.03 -38.09
N LEU A 6 -9.56 27.82 -37.67
CA LEU A 6 -10.44 27.60 -36.51
C LEU A 6 -10.21 26.19 -35.95
N ILE A 7 -8.94 25.84 -35.77
CA ILE A 7 -8.46 24.66 -35.04
C ILE A 7 -7.16 25.11 -34.38
N LEU A 8 -7.26 25.76 -33.21
CA LEU A 8 -6.10 25.93 -32.32
C LEU A 8 -6.49 26.25 -30.86
N ILE A 9 -7.74 26.61 -30.58
CA ILE A 9 -8.18 26.96 -29.22
C ILE A 9 -8.72 25.73 -28.44
N LEU A 10 -9.11 24.65 -29.12
CA LEU A 10 -9.58 23.42 -28.45
C LEU A 10 -8.44 22.50 -27.99
N CYS A 11 -7.22 22.68 -28.49
CA CYS A 11 -6.07 21.86 -28.06
C CYS A 11 -5.44 22.38 -26.77
N LEU A 12 -5.45 23.69 -26.50
CA LEU A 12 -4.83 24.26 -25.30
C LEU A 12 -5.58 23.92 -24.00
N TYR A 13 -6.91 23.74 -24.05
CA TYR A 13 -7.71 23.29 -22.90
C TYR A 13 -7.57 21.78 -22.62
N LEU A 14 -7.10 21.00 -23.60
CA LEU A 14 -6.87 19.56 -23.45
C LEU A 14 -5.44 19.24 -22.99
N PHE A 15 -4.53 20.21 -22.91
CA PHE A 15 -3.16 19.98 -22.40
C PHE A 15 -3.00 20.36 -20.93
N SER A 16 -3.74 21.36 -20.42
CA SER A 16 -3.70 21.73 -18.99
C SER A 16 -4.27 20.64 -18.08
N THR A 17 -5.25 19.88 -18.55
CA THR A 17 -5.83 18.75 -17.79
C THR A 17 -5.00 17.46 -17.85
N PHE A 18 -3.81 17.44 -18.48
CA PHE A 18 -2.93 16.26 -18.39
C PHE A 18 -1.84 16.44 -17.35
N GLU A 19 -1.35 17.67 -17.12
CA GLU A 19 -0.28 17.93 -16.17
C GLU A 19 -0.75 17.87 -14.72
N VAL A 20 -1.95 18.40 -14.40
CA VAL A 20 -2.50 18.40 -13.03
C VAL A 20 -2.73 16.97 -12.49
N TYR A 21 -3.11 16.01 -13.33
CA TYR A 21 -3.43 14.66 -12.88
C TYR A 21 -2.23 13.72 -12.77
N ALA A 22 -1.12 13.99 -13.49
CA ALA A 22 0.14 13.26 -13.33
C ALA A 22 0.72 13.42 -11.90
N GLN A 23 0.31 14.49 -11.21
CA GLN A 23 0.87 14.89 -9.94
C GLN A 23 0.14 14.28 -8.74
N ASP A 24 -1.11 13.80 -8.91
CA ASP A 24 -1.97 13.30 -7.83
C ASP A 24 -1.66 11.88 -7.35
N GLN A 25 -0.66 11.23 -7.93
CA GLN A 25 -0.55 9.77 -7.93
C GLN A 25 0.37 9.22 -6.86
N LEU A 26 1.21 10.06 -6.27
CA LEU A 26 1.94 9.75 -5.04
C LEU A 26 1.16 10.23 -3.80
N LYS A 27 -0.08 10.73 -3.97
CA LYS A 27 -0.97 10.98 -2.84
C LYS A 27 -1.38 9.64 -2.24
N PRO A 28 -1.21 9.43 -0.92
CA PRO A 28 -1.53 8.15 -0.28
C PRO A 28 -2.98 7.67 -0.49
N THR A 29 -3.92 8.60 -0.67
CA THR A 29 -5.36 8.35 -0.86
C THR A 29 -5.77 8.18 -2.32
N SER A 30 -4.86 8.32 -3.29
CA SER A 30 -5.19 8.12 -4.69
C SER A 30 -5.59 6.67 -4.97
N PHE A 31 -6.57 6.45 -5.85
CA PHE A 31 -7.03 5.10 -6.23
C PHE A 31 -5.89 4.17 -6.66
N GLN A 32 -4.86 4.72 -7.30
CA GLN A 32 -3.67 3.96 -7.73
C GLN A 32 -2.87 3.45 -6.53
N ASN A 33 -2.55 4.31 -5.57
CA ASN A 33 -1.84 3.89 -4.37
C ASN A 33 -2.66 2.92 -3.53
N LEU A 34 -3.96 3.17 -3.38
CA LEU A 34 -4.88 2.26 -2.69
C LEU A 34 -4.93 0.90 -3.38
N ALA A 35 -5.02 0.85 -4.71
CA ALA A 35 -4.96 -0.41 -5.45
C ALA A 35 -3.64 -1.16 -5.19
N LEU A 36 -2.50 -0.48 -5.20
CA LEU A 36 -1.20 -1.11 -4.92
C LEU A 36 -1.08 -1.61 -3.47
N GLN A 37 -1.76 -0.97 -2.53
CA GLN A 37 -1.86 -1.39 -1.13
C GLN A 37 -2.79 -2.61 -0.97
N PHE A 38 -4.02 -2.55 -1.49
CA PHE A 38 -5.02 -3.62 -1.36
C PHE A 38 -4.66 -4.87 -2.14
N THR A 39 -3.96 -4.72 -3.26
CA THR A 39 -3.56 -5.84 -4.12
C THR A 39 -2.18 -6.39 -3.82
N GLY A 40 -1.42 -5.73 -2.94
CA GLY A 40 -0.13 -6.22 -2.44
C GLY A 40 -0.26 -7.43 -1.51
N SER A 41 0.82 -8.16 -1.30
CA SER A 41 0.96 -9.09 -0.17
C SER A 41 2.29 -8.84 0.48
N ASP A 42 2.27 -8.53 1.78
CA ASP A 42 3.42 -7.93 2.48
C ASP A 42 3.92 -8.79 3.65
N ILE A 43 3.21 -9.90 3.93
CA ILE A 43 3.60 -10.88 4.93
C ILE A 43 3.15 -12.29 4.55
N THR A 44 4.02 -13.27 4.77
CA THR A 44 3.61 -14.67 4.94
C THR A 44 3.46 -14.89 6.44
N ALA A 45 2.24 -14.82 6.99
CA ALA A 45 2.03 -14.74 8.44
C ALA A 45 2.24 -16.05 9.22
N SER A 46 2.87 -17.03 8.59
CA SER A 46 3.40 -18.20 9.27
C SER A 46 4.80 -17.91 9.80
N SER A 47 5.09 -18.38 11.02
CA SER A 47 6.40 -18.21 11.67
C SER A 47 7.51 -19.03 11.01
N SER A 48 7.19 -19.91 10.06
CA SER A 48 8.10 -20.92 9.52
C SER A 48 8.77 -20.55 8.19
N PRO A 49 8.12 -19.94 7.19
CA PRO A 49 8.77 -19.65 5.91
C PRO A 49 9.59 -18.36 5.98
N VAL A 50 10.90 -18.51 6.10
CA VAL A 50 11.90 -17.51 5.64
C VAL A 50 12.47 -17.92 4.27
N MET A 51 12.41 -19.22 3.96
CA MET A 51 12.80 -19.75 2.66
C MET A 51 11.60 -19.71 1.69
N PRO A 52 11.85 -19.45 0.39
CA PRO A 52 10.78 -19.44 -0.60
C PRO A 52 10.14 -20.83 -0.75
N SER A 53 8.82 -20.90 -0.58
CA SER A 53 8.07 -22.17 -0.51
C SER A 53 7.50 -22.63 -1.86
N VAL A 54 7.97 -22.05 -2.97
CA VAL A 54 7.46 -22.40 -4.31
C VAL A 54 7.79 -23.85 -4.67
N ALA A 55 8.96 -24.36 -4.28
CA ALA A 55 9.42 -25.72 -4.61
C ALA A 55 9.41 -26.70 -3.43
N ASN A 56 9.13 -26.24 -2.21
CA ASN A 56 9.08 -27.07 -1.01
C ASN A 56 8.20 -26.43 0.07
N ALA A 57 7.75 -27.22 1.06
CA ALA A 57 6.96 -26.71 2.18
C ALA A 57 7.79 -26.57 3.47
N TYR A 58 7.59 -25.47 4.19
CA TYR A 58 8.23 -25.17 5.48
C TYR A 58 7.22 -25.04 6.63
N GLY A 59 5.92 -25.02 6.34
CA GLY A 59 4.86 -25.00 7.34
C GLY A 59 3.51 -24.70 6.70
N HIS A 60 2.48 -24.52 7.52
CA HIS A 60 1.12 -24.24 7.03
C HIS A 60 1.08 -23.11 5.98
N GLY A 61 1.81 -22.00 6.15
CA GLY A 61 1.77 -20.87 5.20
C GLY A 61 2.32 -21.16 3.79
N SER A 62 2.98 -22.29 3.55
CA SER A 62 3.59 -22.61 2.25
C SER A 62 2.58 -22.73 1.10
N TYR A 63 1.29 -23.00 1.38
CA TYR A 63 0.25 -23.04 0.34
C TYR A 63 0.07 -21.69 -0.36
N MET A 64 0.39 -20.57 0.32
CA MET A 64 0.24 -19.23 -0.23
C MET A 64 1.22 -18.98 -1.37
N ASP A 65 2.43 -19.56 -1.28
CA ASP A 65 3.44 -19.52 -2.35
C ASP A 65 3.10 -20.53 -3.43
N ASN A 66 2.91 -21.80 -3.06
CA ASN A 66 2.52 -22.88 -3.96
C ASN A 66 1.70 -23.97 -3.22
N PRO A 67 0.40 -24.14 -3.49
CA PRO A 67 -0.40 -25.16 -2.83
C PRO A 67 0.11 -26.59 -3.07
N ALA A 68 0.77 -26.87 -4.21
CA ALA A 68 1.33 -28.20 -4.49
C ALA A 68 2.48 -28.58 -3.55
N SER A 69 3.21 -27.61 -2.99
CA SER A 69 4.31 -27.91 -2.07
C SER A 69 3.80 -28.54 -0.78
N MET A 70 2.55 -28.32 -0.40
CA MET A 70 1.94 -28.90 0.81
C MET A 70 1.91 -30.42 0.78
N ALA A 71 1.84 -31.04 -0.40
CA ALA A 71 1.91 -32.49 -0.52
C ALA A 71 3.28 -33.08 -0.14
N LEU A 72 4.31 -32.23 0.03
CA LEU A 72 5.61 -32.62 0.54
C LEU A 72 5.69 -32.66 2.07
N MET A 73 4.65 -32.20 2.77
CA MET A 73 4.62 -32.23 4.23
C MET A 73 4.49 -33.67 4.74
N PRO A 74 5.36 -34.11 5.65
CA PRO A 74 5.38 -35.50 6.10
C PRO A 74 4.26 -35.82 7.11
N ASN A 75 3.85 -34.85 7.92
CA ASN A 75 2.96 -35.04 9.06
C ASN A 75 1.82 -34.01 9.03
N SER A 76 0.72 -34.33 9.72
CA SER A 76 -0.31 -33.34 10.00
C SER A 76 0.22 -32.29 10.95
N GLU A 77 -0.32 -31.07 10.87
CA GLU A 77 0.18 -29.91 11.58
C GLU A 77 -0.97 -29.00 12.02
N PHE A 78 -0.97 -28.63 13.30
CA PHE A 78 -1.63 -27.42 13.76
C PHE A 78 -0.59 -26.32 13.96
N SER A 79 -0.87 -25.12 13.46
CA SER A 79 0.01 -23.96 13.55
C SER A 79 -0.73 -22.75 14.12
N LEU A 80 -0.05 -22.02 15.00
CA LEU A 80 -0.52 -20.76 15.58
C LEU A 80 0.65 -19.80 15.66
N SER A 81 0.48 -18.55 15.23
CA SER A 81 1.52 -17.53 15.34
C SER A 81 0.98 -16.17 15.76
N PHE A 82 1.83 -15.41 16.42
CA PHE A 82 1.62 -14.00 16.77
C PHE A 82 2.82 -13.21 16.29
N TYR A 83 2.60 -11.96 15.88
CA TYR A 83 3.70 -11.07 15.53
C TYR A 83 3.55 -9.70 16.15
N GLN A 84 4.71 -9.11 16.38
CA GLN A 84 4.93 -7.72 16.69
C GLN A 84 5.68 -7.08 15.54
N GLN A 85 5.28 -5.87 15.17
CA GLN A 85 5.94 -5.06 14.16
C GLN A 85 6.17 -3.67 14.72
N ASN A 86 7.36 -3.14 14.52
CA ASN A 86 7.70 -1.74 14.75
C ASN A 86 8.22 -1.17 13.43
N ALA A 87 7.70 -0.02 13.02
CA ALA A 87 8.17 0.77 11.90
C ALA A 87 8.71 2.09 12.44
N SER A 88 9.90 2.45 12.00
CA SER A 88 10.51 3.77 12.19
C SER A 88 10.65 4.41 10.82
N THR A 89 10.31 5.68 10.73
CA THR A 89 10.45 6.46 9.52
C THR A 89 11.14 7.77 9.83
N GLU A 90 12.20 8.08 9.10
CA GLU A 90 12.82 9.41 9.11
C GLU A 90 12.39 10.12 7.82
N SER A 91 11.66 11.23 7.95
CA SER A 91 11.12 11.99 6.82
C SER A 91 11.89 13.29 6.65
N TYR A 92 12.24 13.64 5.42
CA TYR A 92 13.02 14.82 5.06
C TYR A 92 12.16 15.82 4.29
N TYR A 93 12.03 17.03 4.84
CA TYR A 93 11.24 18.10 4.24
C TYR A 93 11.90 19.46 4.47
N LEU A 94 12.10 20.22 3.39
CA LEU A 94 12.68 21.59 3.42
C LEU A 94 13.97 21.71 4.27
N GLY A 95 14.83 20.68 4.22
CA GLY A 95 16.11 20.64 4.95
C GLY A 95 16.04 20.16 6.40
N ASN A 96 14.83 19.88 6.92
CA ASN A 96 14.64 19.28 8.25
C ASN A 96 14.39 17.78 8.15
N SER A 97 14.67 17.05 9.23
CA SER A 97 14.24 15.66 9.40
C SER A 97 13.30 15.51 10.59
N VAL A 98 12.31 14.62 10.46
CA VAL A 98 11.34 14.28 11.49
C VAL A 98 11.20 12.77 11.60
N ASP A 99 11.44 12.26 12.80
CA ASP A 99 11.25 10.85 13.12
C ASP A 99 9.81 10.54 13.50
N SER A 100 9.34 9.36 13.10
CA SER A 100 8.03 8.83 13.49
C SER A 100 8.10 7.33 13.71
N GLU A 101 7.35 6.85 14.69
CA GLU A 101 7.29 5.43 15.05
C GLU A 101 5.86 4.91 15.02
N ALA A 102 5.69 3.67 14.60
CA ALA A 102 4.42 2.96 14.62
C ALA A 102 4.61 1.51 15.05
N ALA A 103 3.69 0.98 15.84
CA ALA A 103 3.76 -0.37 16.37
C ALA A 103 2.43 -1.13 16.22
N ILE A 104 2.52 -2.40 15.85
CA ILE A 104 1.36 -3.31 15.72
C ILE A 104 1.67 -4.63 16.43
N ASN A 105 0.67 -5.13 17.17
CA ASN A 105 0.65 -6.50 17.71
C ASN A 105 -0.62 -7.20 17.23
N ARG A 106 -0.49 -8.35 16.56
CA ARG A 106 -1.63 -9.08 16.00
C ARG A 106 -1.39 -10.59 15.96
N LEU A 107 -2.48 -11.34 15.78
CA LEU A 107 -2.44 -12.74 15.37
C LEU A 107 -1.85 -12.82 13.95
N GLY A 108 -0.87 -13.70 13.75
CA GLY A 108 -0.29 -13.97 12.44
C GLY A 108 -1.11 -15.00 11.68
N ASN A 109 -1.11 -16.25 12.16
CA ASN A 109 -1.85 -17.33 11.52
C ASN A 109 -2.45 -18.29 12.54
N ILE A 110 -3.53 -18.96 12.14
CA ILE A 110 -4.04 -20.19 12.75
C ILE A 110 -4.40 -21.15 11.63
N GLY A 111 -3.87 -22.37 11.65
CA GLY A 111 -4.02 -23.26 10.52
C GLY A 111 -3.89 -24.72 10.88
N LEU A 112 -4.69 -25.54 10.20
CA LEU A 112 -4.68 -26.99 10.27
C LEU A 112 -4.29 -27.55 8.90
N THR A 113 -3.28 -28.39 8.87
CA THR A 113 -2.87 -29.20 7.73
C THR A 113 -3.01 -30.66 8.11
N TYR A 114 -3.66 -31.47 7.29
CA TYR A 114 -3.91 -32.88 7.56
C TYR A 114 -3.40 -33.75 6.41
N SER A 115 -2.49 -34.66 6.73
CA SER A 115 -1.94 -35.62 5.79
C SER A 115 -2.81 -36.88 5.80
N LEU A 116 -3.50 -37.13 4.69
CA LEU A 116 -4.41 -38.26 4.51
C LEU A 116 -3.61 -39.54 4.19
N PRO A 117 -3.95 -40.69 4.81
CA PRO A 117 -3.36 -41.97 4.44
C PRO A 117 -3.69 -42.35 2.99
N THR A 118 -2.67 -42.60 2.18
CA THR A 118 -2.78 -43.05 0.78
C THR A 118 -2.05 -44.38 0.57
N LEU A 119 -2.49 -45.19 -0.39
CA LEU A 119 -1.81 -46.45 -0.75
C LEU A 119 -0.44 -46.19 -1.39
N GLU A 120 -0.38 -45.17 -2.26
CA GLU A 120 0.85 -44.67 -2.88
C GLU A 120 0.79 -43.14 -2.94
N GLY A 121 1.95 -42.50 -2.83
CA GLY A 121 2.09 -41.04 -2.88
C GLY A 121 1.65 -40.33 -1.59
N SER A 122 1.31 -39.04 -1.71
CA SER A 122 0.80 -38.24 -0.59
C SER A 122 -0.48 -37.48 -0.97
N MET A 123 -1.31 -37.21 0.03
CA MET A 123 -2.48 -36.37 -0.10
C MET A 123 -2.62 -35.52 1.15
N VAL A 124 -2.78 -34.22 0.97
CA VAL A 124 -2.81 -33.24 2.06
C VAL A 124 -3.95 -32.27 1.83
N ILE A 125 -4.72 -32.03 2.87
CA ILE A 125 -5.73 -30.97 2.92
C ILE A 125 -5.39 -30.00 4.02
N GLY A 126 -5.87 -28.77 3.93
CA GLY A 126 -5.76 -27.86 5.05
C GLY A 126 -6.70 -26.68 4.95
N VAL A 127 -6.92 -26.05 6.10
CA VAL A 127 -7.75 -24.87 6.28
C VAL A 127 -7.10 -23.96 7.31
N GLY A 128 -7.32 -22.65 7.18
CA GLY A 128 -6.79 -21.72 8.17
C GLY A 128 -7.13 -20.27 7.89
N TYR A 129 -6.64 -19.43 8.79
CA TYR A 129 -6.56 -17.99 8.64
C TYR A 129 -5.08 -17.60 8.63
N SER A 130 -4.70 -16.73 7.69
CA SER A 130 -3.36 -16.15 7.63
C SER A 130 -3.46 -14.66 7.37
N ARG A 131 -2.74 -13.85 8.14
CA ARG A 131 -2.52 -12.45 7.80
C ARG A 131 -1.71 -12.37 6.50
N VAL A 132 -2.13 -11.52 5.57
CA VAL A 132 -1.51 -11.38 4.24
C VAL A 132 -0.99 -9.97 3.99
N ILE A 133 -1.59 -8.97 4.65
CA ILE A 133 -1.13 -7.58 4.67
C ILE A 133 -1.12 -7.08 6.12
N SER A 134 -0.04 -6.41 6.50
CA SER A 134 0.10 -5.72 7.79
C SER A 134 1.09 -4.57 7.65
N GLU A 135 0.57 -3.41 7.30
CA GLU A 135 1.34 -2.19 7.16
C GLU A 135 0.87 -1.17 8.19
N ASN A 136 1.82 -0.51 8.84
CA ASN A 136 1.56 0.66 9.66
C ASN A 136 2.67 1.65 9.36
N ARG A 137 2.29 2.83 8.89
CA ARG A 137 3.21 3.87 8.49
C ARG A 137 2.73 5.16 9.11
N SER A 138 3.65 5.92 9.69
CA SER A 138 3.41 7.26 10.19
C SER A 138 4.55 8.12 9.68
N PHE A 139 4.27 9.19 8.96
CA PHE A 139 5.26 10.15 8.50
C PHE A 139 4.99 11.48 9.18
N GLY A 140 6.03 12.16 9.63
CA GLY A 140 5.96 13.55 10.10
C GLY A 140 6.76 14.44 9.17
N PHE A 141 6.37 15.69 9.00
CA PHE A 141 7.17 16.68 8.27
C PHE A 141 7.03 18.03 8.95
N SER A 142 8.08 18.84 8.87
CA SER A 142 8.14 20.18 9.45
C SER A 142 9.13 21.02 8.66
N GLY A 143 8.75 22.22 8.25
CA GLY A 143 9.68 23.15 7.62
C GLY A 143 9.04 24.47 7.25
N ARG A 144 9.87 25.51 7.16
CA ARG A 144 9.41 26.80 6.63
C ARG A 144 9.47 26.76 5.11
N ASN A 145 8.32 26.93 4.49
CA ASN A 145 8.18 26.98 3.05
C ASN A 145 8.07 28.45 2.62
N SER A 146 9.02 28.92 1.82
CA SER A 146 9.00 30.28 1.24
C SER A 146 8.47 30.30 -0.19
N ASP A 147 8.09 29.13 -0.73
CA ASP A 147 7.83 28.97 -2.16
C ASP A 147 6.33 28.74 -2.41
N ASN A 148 5.67 27.94 -1.58
CA ASN A 148 4.26 27.58 -1.74
C ASN A 148 3.53 27.29 -0.43
N THR A 149 2.19 27.34 -0.50
CA THR A 149 1.24 27.00 0.57
C THR A 149 0.29 25.90 0.10
N ILE A 150 -0.23 25.09 1.02
CA ILE A 150 -1.28 24.12 0.69
C ILE A 150 -2.55 24.80 0.16
N THR A 151 -2.81 26.05 0.55
CA THR A 151 -4.01 26.77 0.11
C THR A 151 -3.98 27.12 -1.38
N ASP A 152 -2.80 27.19 -2.01
CA ASP A 152 -2.66 27.28 -3.47
C ASP A 152 -3.27 26.06 -4.17
N SER A 153 -3.25 24.88 -3.52
CA SER A 153 -3.86 23.67 -4.07
C SER A 153 -5.39 23.74 -4.12
N PHE A 154 -6.01 24.56 -3.25
CA PHE A 154 -7.46 24.66 -3.13
C PHE A 154 -8.08 25.59 -4.17
N LEU A 155 -7.26 26.32 -4.94
CA LEU A 155 -7.73 27.18 -6.03
C LEU A 155 -8.30 26.40 -7.21
N ASP A 156 -7.92 25.13 -7.38
CA ASP A 156 -8.51 24.24 -8.38
C ASP A 156 -9.93 23.84 -7.95
N GLU A 157 -10.94 24.18 -8.77
CA GLU A 157 -12.34 23.77 -8.57
C GLU A 157 -12.51 22.23 -8.53
N GLY A 158 -11.54 21.47 -9.05
CA GLY A 158 -11.50 20.02 -8.96
C GLY A 158 -10.99 19.47 -7.63
N ASN A 159 -10.45 20.30 -6.73
CA ASN A 159 -9.93 19.89 -5.44
C ASN A 159 -11.07 19.65 -4.44
N GLU A 160 -11.02 18.53 -3.74
CA GLU A 160 -12.01 18.12 -2.71
C GLU A 160 -12.10 19.07 -1.50
N PHE A 161 -11.17 20.01 -1.36
CA PHE A 161 -11.15 21.06 -0.35
C PHE A 161 -11.57 22.45 -0.87
N HIS A 162 -11.87 22.63 -2.16
CA HIS A 162 -12.12 23.95 -2.75
C HIS A 162 -13.21 24.75 -2.02
N ASP A 163 -14.42 24.16 -1.92
CA ASP A 163 -15.56 24.80 -1.27
C ASP A 163 -15.29 25.06 0.23
N LEU A 164 -14.67 24.08 0.91
CA LEU A 164 -14.27 24.20 2.32
C LEU A 164 -13.31 25.37 2.54
N ALA A 165 -12.32 25.50 1.67
CA ALA A 165 -11.29 26.53 1.78
C ALA A 165 -11.88 27.93 1.60
N PHE A 166 -12.85 28.07 0.68
CA PHE A 166 -13.55 29.34 0.48
C PHE A 166 -14.43 29.68 1.70
N ASP A 167 -15.18 28.71 2.22
CA ASP A 167 -16.04 28.89 3.41
C ASP A 167 -15.25 29.23 4.68
N THR A 168 -13.97 28.86 4.76
CA THR A 168 -13.10 29.12 5.90
C THR A 168 -12.09 30.25 5.68
N TYR A 169 -12.22 31.04 4.62
CA TYR A 169 -11.24 32.09 4.27
C TYR A 169 -9.79 31.58 4.11
N ALA A 170 -9.60 30.29 3.81
CA ALA A 170 -8.28 29.77 3.44
C ALA A 170 -7.93 30.15 1.98
N ILE A 171 -8.95 30.39 1.16
CA ILE A 171 -8.87 31.09 -0.12
C ILE A 171 -9.98 32.14 -0.16
N ASP A 172 -9.76 33.25 -0.86
CA ASP A 172 -10.77 34.28 -1.09
C ASP A 172 -10.52 35.00 -2.42
N TRP A 173 -11.35 35.97 -2.77
CA TRP A 173 -11.18 36.82 -3.94
C TRP A 173 -9.94 37.69 -3.80
N GLY A 174 -9.01 37.58 -4.76
CA GLY A 174 -7.78 38.38 -4.81
C GLY A 174 -8.02 39.85 -5.19
N ASP A 175 -9.23 40.19 -5.65
CA ASP A 175 -9.60 41.54 -6.06
C ASP A 175 -11.02 41.94 -5.64
N VAL A 176 -11.24 43.26 -5.57
CA VAL A 176 -12.56 43.84 -5.22
C VAL A 176 -13.62 43.50 -6.27
N ASP A 177 -13.21 43.35 -7.53
CA ASP A 177 -14.09 43.04 -8.67
C ASP A 177 -14.44 41.53 -8.76
N ARG A 178 -13.86 40.68 -7.90
CA ARG A 178 -14.12 39.23 -7.80
C ARG A 178 -13.88 38.49 -9.12
N THR A 179 -12.73 38.75 -9.72
CA THR A 179 -12.35 38.18 -11.01
C THR A 179 -11.49 36.92 -10.89
N TYR A 180 -10.80 36.73 -9.76
CA TYR A 180 -10.01 35.52 -9.50
C TYR A 180 -9.90 35.20 -8.00
N LEU A 181 -9.77 33.90 -7.67
CA LEU A 181 -9.49 33.42 -6.31
C LEU A 181 -7.99 33.37 -6.06
N GLU A 182 -7.59 33.60 -4.82
CA GLU A 182 -6.21 33.59 -4.37
C GLU A 182 -6.10 32.99 -2.96
N SER A 183 -4.92 32.42 -2.67
CA SER A 183 -4.58 32.02 -1.30
C SER A 183 -4.62 33.22 -0.38
N ILE A 184 -5.18 33.02 0.82
CA ILE A 184 -5.21 34.07 1.83
C ILE A 184 -3.80 34.50 2.29
N PHE A 185 -2.79 33.63 2.17
CA PHE A 185 -1.38 33.96 2.44
C PHE A 185 -0.70 34.78 1.32
N ARG A 186 -1.46 35.21 0.31
CA ARG A 186 -0.94 36.02 -0.80
C ARG A 186 -1.75 37.31 -0.98
N ILE A 187 -2.96 37.36 -0.43
CA ILE A 187 -3.79 38.56 -0.39
C ILE A 187 -3.09 39.66 0.42
N GLY A 188 -3.16 40.90 -0.07
CA GLY A 188 -2.56 42.07 0.58
C GLY A 188 -1.10 42.34 0.19
N PHE A 189 -0.47 41.47 -0.60
CA PHE A 189 0.89 41.64 -1.10
C PHE A 189 0.91 41.94 -2.61
N GLU A 190 2.09 42.30 -3.15
CA GLU A 190 2.24 42.40 -4.62
C GLU A 190 1.97 41.02 -5.26
N PRO A 191 1.25 40.95 -6.39
CA PRO A 191 0.90 39.67 -7.02
C PRO A 191 2.10 38.74 -7.19
N GLY A 192 1.97 37.49 -6.73
CA GLY A 192 3.03 36.49 -6.74
C GLY A 192 3.93 36.49 -5.50
N THR A 193 3.77 37.43 -4.59
CA THR A 193 4.54 37.48 -3.34
C THR A 193 3.99 36.48 -2.32
N PHE A 194 4.90 35.76 -1.65
CA PHE A 194 4.58 34.89 -0.52
C PHE A 194 5.70 35.04 0.53
N PRO A 195 5.42 35.67 1.70
CA PRO A 195 6.41 35.83 2.78
C PRO A 195 6.96 34.50 3.33
N GLY A 196 6.24 33.42 3.06
CA GLY A 196 6.50 32.07 3.53
C GLY A 196 5.64 31.71 4.73
N ILE A 197 5.53 30.42 5.01
CA ILE A 197 4.74 29.90 6.14
C ILE A 197 5.43 28.68 6.73
N ASN A 198 5.29 28.45 8.03
CA ASN A 198 5.73 27.20 8.64
C ASN A 198 4.70 26.11 8.33
N GLN A 199 5.16 24.98 7.80
CA GLN A 199 4.33 23.84 7.45
C GLN A 199 4.72 22.64 8.29
N ASP A 200 3.77 22.16 9.07
CA ASP A 200 3.90 21.01 9.96
C ASP A 200 2.83 19.99 9.64
N GLY A 201 3.12 18.71 9.79
CA GLY A 201 2.06 17.73 9.64
C GLY A 201 2.46 16.31 9.88
N LYS A 202 1.43 15.47 9.87
CA LYS A 202 1.51 14.05 10.12
C LYS A 202 0.59 13.31 9.16
N ILE A 203 1.08 12.20 8.61
CA ILE A 203 0.34 11.28 7.78
C ILE A 203 0.47 9.89 8.39
N SER A 204 -0.64 9.30 8.83
CA SER A 204 -0.69 7.92 9.30
C SER A 204 -1.54 7.05 8.39
N SER A 205 -1.10 5.82 8.15
CA SER A 205 -1.87 4.81 7.43
C SER A 205 -1.65 3.43 8.04
N GLU A 206 -2.74 2.68 8.20
CA GLU A 206 -2.72 1.28 8.63
C GLU A 206 -3.49 0.43 7.62
N THR A 207 -2.85 -0.61 7.09
CA THR A 207 -3.51 -1.62 6.25
C THR A 207 -3.42 -2.98 6.92
N LEU A 208 -4.56 -3.59 7.20
CA LEU A 208 -4.62 -4.93 7.76
C LEU A 208 -5.50 -5.82 6.88
N SER A 209 -4.97 -6.95 6.44
CA SER A 209 -5.78 -7.93 5.70
C SER A 209 -5.42 -9.36 6.03
N GLY A 210 -6.43 -10.19 6.24
CA GLY A 210 -6.30 -11.62 6.43
C GLY A 210 -7.06 -12.42 5.38
N GLU A 211 -6.60 -13.64 5.17
CA GLU A 211 -7.18 -14.60 4.25
C GLU A 211 -7.64 -15.85 5.01
N TYR A 212 -8.92 -16.19 4.85
CA TYR A 212 -9.45 -17.50 5.20
C TYR A 212 -9.29 -18.42 4.01
N SER A 213 -8.57 -19.51 4.17
CA SER A 213 -8.19 -20.36 3.04
C SER A 213 -8.45 -21.83 3.29
N ALA A 214 -8.64 -22.54 2.18
CA ALA A 214 -8.63 -23.99 2.11
C ALA A 214 -7.74 -24.43 0.94
N PHE A 215 -7.02 -25.52 1.11
CA PHE A 215 -6.17 -26.08 0.07
C PHE A 215 -6.23 -27.60 0.03
N PHE A 216 -5.91 -28.13 -1.15
CA PHE A 216 -5.74 -29.54 -1.43
C PHE A 216 -4.47 -29.73 -2.24
N ALA A 217 -3.67 -30.72 -1.89
CA ALA A 217 -2.44 -31.06 -2.58
C ALA A 217 -2.24 -32.58 -2.61
N THR A 218 -1.67 -33.10 -3.69
CA THR A 218 -1.42 -34.54 -3.82
C THR A 218 -0.22 -34.84 -4.72
N GLU A 219 0.42 -35.97 -4.48
CA GLU A 219 1.33 -36.60 -5.43
C GLU A 219 0.51 -37.28 -6.55
N PHE A 220 0.26 -36.52 -7.63
CA PHE A 220 -0.52 -37.01 -8.77
C PHE A 220 0.16 -38.16 -9.52
N ARG A 221 1.49 -38.11 -9.59
CA ARG A 221 2.34 -39.16 -10.15
C ARG A 221 3.64 -39.16 -9.37
N ARG A 222 4.37 -40.28 -9.35
CA ARG A 222 5.69 -40.36 -8.73
C ARG A 222 6.54 -39.11 -9.03
N ASN A 223 6.93 -38.42 -7.96
CA ASN A 223 7.71 -37.19 -7.95
C ASN A 223 7.03 -35.92 -8.52
N LEU A 224 5.77 -36.00 -8.98
CA LEU A 224 4.99 -34.88 -9.49
C LEU A 224 3.81 -34.60 -8.57
N PHE A 225 3.85 -33.43 -7.94
CA PHE A 225 2.87 -32.96 -7.00
C PHE A 225 2.06 -31.83 -7.63
N ILE A 226 0.77 -31.82 -7.38
CA ILE A 226 -0.15 -30.76 -7.80
C ILE A 226 -0.95 -30.29 -6.60
N GLY A 227 -1.41 -29.04 -6.65
CA GLY A 227 -2.26 -28.50 -5.60
C GLY A 227 -3.04 -27.30 -6.05
N ILE A 228 -4.12 -27.05 -5.34
CA ILE A 228 -5.03 -25.92 -5.52
C ILE A 228 -5.37 -25.31 -4.16
N SER A 229 -5.62 -24.01 -4.12
CA SER A 229 -6.20 -23.35 -2.97
C SER A 229 -7.22 -22.29 -3.36
N ALA A 230 -8.16 -22.06 -2.47
CA ALA A 230 -9.12 -20.97 -2.53
C ALA A 230 -9.04 -20.20 -1.21
N GLY A 231 -9.04 -18.88 -1.30
CA GLY A 231 -9.02 -17.99 -0.15
C GLY A 231 -10.06 -16.89 -0.30
N TYR A 232 -10.67 -16.49 0.81
CA TYR A 232 -11.46 -15.27 0.91
C TYR A 232 -10.69 -14.26 1.76
N MET A 233 -10.30 -13.16 1.13
CA MET A 233 -9.50 -12.10 1.74
C MET A 233 -10.44 -11.00 2.21
N LEU A 234 -10.16 -10.50 3.41
CA LEU A 234 -10.86 -9.40 4.07
C LEU A 234 -9.81 -8.46 4.63
N GLY A 235 -10.03 -7.16 4.52
CA GLY A 235 -9.12 -6.18 5.10
C GLY A 235 -9.69 -4.79 5.18
N ASP A 236 -8.97 -3.98 5.94
CA ASP A 236 -9.31 -2.61 6.27
C ASP A 236 -8.06 -1.74 6.00
N PHE A 237 -8.31 -0.53 5.56
CA PHE A 237 -7.33 0.52 5.37
C PHE A 237 -7.82 1.79 6.04
N ASN A 238 -7.05 2.30 6.99
CA ASN A 238 -7.35 3.56 7.65
C ASN A 238 -6.23 4.54 7.32
N TYR A 239 -6.59 5.74 6.90
CA TYR A 239 -5.68 6.82 6.59
C TYR A 239 -6.12 8.08 7.33
N GLU A 240 -5.15 8.76 7.93
CA GLU A 240 -5.36 10.06 8.56
C GLU A 240 -4.22 10.99 8.19
N ARG A 241 -4.54 12.24 7.86
CA ARG A 241 -3.56 13.30 7.72
C ARG A 241 -4.04 14.56 8.40
N SER A 242 -3.08 15.22 9.05
CA SER A 242 -3.19 16.58 9.57
C SER A 242 -2.08 17.41 8.97
N PHE A 243 -2.42 18.52 8.32
CA PHE A 243 -1.49 19.47 7.73
C PHE A 243 -1.78 20.85 8.30
N LEU A 244 -0.78 21.47 8.90
CA LEU A 244 -0.89 22.72 9.64
C LEU A 244 0.06 23.74 9.03
N GLU A 245 -0.48 24.90 8.66
CA GLU A 245 0.29 26.08 8.29
C GLU A 245 0.17 27.12 9.41
N ILE A 246 1.30 27.62 9.94
CA ILE A 246 1.33 28.52 11.10
C ILE A 246 2.18 29.74 10.79
N ASP A 247 1.67 30.94 11.10
CA ASP A 247 2.46 32.17 11.07
C ASP A 247 3.28 32.36 12.35
N SER A 248 4.23 31.45 12.58
CA SER A 248 5.08 31.50 13.77
C SER A 248 6.00 32.72 13.88
N ARG A 249 6.11 33.54 12.82
CA ARG A 249 6.98 34.71 12.76
C ARG A 249 6.23 36.03 12.62
N ASN A 250 4.89 35.99 12.62
CA ASN A 250 4.05 37.17 12.43
C ASN A 250 4.39 37.90 11.11
N ASP A 251 4.64 37.13 10.04
CA ASP A 251 4.94 37.66 8.71
C ASP A 251 3.68 38.21 8.01
N TYR A 252 2.49 37.82 8.47
CA TYR A 252 1.19 38.34 8.04
C TYR A 252 0.66 39.25 9.15
N ASP A 253 0.91 40.57 9.05
CA ASP A 253 0.66 41.54 10.13
C ASP A 253 -0.41 42.60 9.79
N GLY A 254 -1.39 42.23 8.96
CA GLY A 254 -2.40 43.17 8.45
C GLY A 254 -3.85 42.79 8.70
N ASP A 255 -4.72 43.79 8.64
CA ASP A 255 -6.15 43.66 8.96
C ASP A 255 -6.98 43.14 7.76
N PHE A 256 -6.66 41.95 7.25
CA PHE A 256 -7.25 41.44 6.00
C PHE A 256 -8.53 40.61 6.20
N ILE A 257 -8.73 39.97 7.36
CA ILE A 257 -9.89 39.12 7.67
C ILE A 257 -10.58 39.63 8.94
N GLU A 258 -11.78 40.18 8.79
CA GLU A 258 -12.58 40.74 9.90
C GLU A 258 -11.86 41.76 10.82
N GLY A 259 -10.74 42.34 10.36
CA GLY A 259 -9.92 43.27 11.16
C GLY A 259 -8.78 42.61 11.94
N SER A 260 -8.40 41.38 11.56
CA SER A 260 -7.24 40.63 12.07
C SER A 260 -6.47 39.97 10.91
N ASP A 261 -5.31 39.41 11.23
CA ASP A 261 -4.46 38.53 10.42
C ASP A 261 -4.63 37.04 10.81
N ILE A 262 -3.99 36.17 10.03
CA ILE A 262 -4.06 34.71 10.17
C ILE A 262 -3.00 34.24 11.16
N ASP A 263 -3.44 33.45 12.15
CA ASP A 263 -2.55 32.68 13.02
C ASP A 263 -2.15 31.36 12.33
N ASN A 264 -3.16 30.55 11.95
CA ASN A 264 -2.92 29.23 11.36
C ASN A 264 -4.08 28.70 10.52
N ILE A 265 -3.75 27.76 9.63
CA ILE A 265 -4.70 26.95 8.85
C ILE A 265 -4.40 25.47 9.09
N LEU A 266 -5.40 24.74 9.60
CA LEU A 266 -5.34 23.30 9.82
C LEU A 266 -6.26 22.57 8.86
N VAL A 267 -5.67 21.68 8.07
CA VAL A 267 -6.36 20.80 7.12
C VAL A 267 -6.31 19.37 7.66
N ARG A 268 -7.47 18.71 7.72
CA ARG A 268 -7.56 17.30 8.10
C ARG A 268 -8.26 16.49 7.01
N ASN A 269 -7.75 15.30 6.77
CA ASN A 269 -8.42 14.30 5.96
C ASN A 269 -8.30 12.89 6.54
N GLN A 270 -9.40 12.16 6.47
CA GLN A 270 -9.47 10.76 6.85
C GLN A 270 -10.10 9.95 5.73
N LEU A 271 -9.60 8.73 5.53
CA LEU A 271 -10.14 7.76 4.60
C LEU A 271 -10.13 6.38 5.25
N ASP A 272 -11.31 5.82 5.42
CA ASP A 272 -11.51 4.45 5.89
C ASP A 272 -12.01 3.61 4.72
N SER A 273 -11.33 2.52 4.40
CA SER A 273 -11.68 1.60 3.32
C SER A 273 -11.78 0.16 3.83
N GLU A 274 -12.88 -0.50 3.49
CA GLU A 274 -13.03 -1.95 3.66
C GLU A 274 -12.89 -2.63 2.31
N PHE A 275 -12.18 -3.76 2.24
CA PHE A 275 -12.04 -4.54 1.01
C PHE A 275 -12.19 -6.04 1.21
N SER A 276 -12.78 -6.70 0.22
CA SER A 276 -12.96 -8.15 0.24
C SER A 276 -12.91 -8.78 -1.13
N GLY A 277 -12.49 -10.04 -1.22
CA GLY A 277 -12.42 -10.73 -2.52
C GLY A 277 -11.92 -12.17 -2.44
N TRP A 278 -12.25 -12.94 -3.48
CA TRP A 278 -11.79 -14.32 -3.63
C TRP A 278 -10.44 -14.38 -4.34
N ILE A 279 -9.56 -15.27 -3.86
CA ILE A 279 -8.27 -15.56 -4.45
C ILE A 279 -8.17 -17.06 -4.72
N PHE A 280 -7.77 -17.42 -5.93
CA PHE A 280 -7.55 -18.80 -6.33
C PHE A 280 -6.11 -19.03 -6.75
N ARG A 281 -5.52 -20.14 -6.30
CA ARG A 281 -4.15 -20.52 -6.60
C ARG A 281 -4.09 -21.95 -7.11
N GLY A 282 -3.19 -22.20 -8.05
CA GLY A 282 -2.86 -23.54 -8.51
C GLY A 282 -1.36 -23.66 -8.70
N GLY A 283 -0.82 -24.85 -8.51
CA GLY A 283 0.60 -25.06 -8.73
C GLY A 283 1.00 -26.50 -8.90
N ALA A 284 2.28 -26.69 -9.18
CA ALA A 284 2.91 -27.98 -9.31
C ALA A 284 4.33 -27.94 -8.71
N VAL A 285 4.80 -29.08 -8.23
CA VAL A 285 6.19 -29.29 -7.80
C VAL A 285 6.68 -30.61 -8.39
N TYR A 286 7.89 -30.62 -8.91
CA TYR A 286 8.56 -31.83 -9.39
C TYR A 286 9.85 -32.07 -8.61
N LYS A 287 10.01 -33.30 -8.10
CA LYS A 287 11.21 -33.75 -7.38
C LYS A 287 12.14 -34.48 -8.34
N PHE A 288 13.30 -33.91 -8.57
CA PHE A 288 14.36 -34.55 -9.34
C PHE A 288 15.24 -35.45 -8.47
N ASN A 289 15.95 -36.38 -9.11
CA ASN A 289 16.96 -37.18 -8.43
C ASN A 289 18.11 -36.26 -7.96
N GLY A 290 18.69 -36.59 -6.80
CA GLY A 290 19.82 -35.82 -6.24
C GLY A 290 19.42 -34.68 -5.29
N GLY A 291 18.15 -34.61 -4.85
CA GLY A 291 17.70 -33.67 -3.82
C GLY A 291 17.29 -32.30 -4.34
N ILE A 292 17.02 -32.16 -5.64
CA ILE A 292 16.55 -30.92 -6.27
C ILE A 292 15.04 -30.99 -6.45
N ASN A 293 14.32 -29.95 -6.04
CA ASN A 293 12.91 -29.75 -6.30
C ASN A 293 12.73 -28.48 -7.15
N ALA A 294 11.83 -28.50 -8.12
CA ALA A 294 11.41 -27.31 -8.85
C ALA A 294 9.90 -27.14 -8.74
N GLY A 295 9.45 -25.90 -8.57
CA GLY A 295 8.04 -25.58 -8.42
C GLY A 295 7.61 -24.43 -9.32
N ILE A 296 6.33 -24.47 -9.70
CA ILE A 296 5.63 -23.40 -10.39
C ILE A 296 4.26 -23.21 -9.74
N SER A 297 3.83 -21.96 -9.59
CA SER A 297 2.55 -21.60 -9.00
C SER A 297 1.97 -20.39 -9.71
N TYR A 298 0.65 -20.35 -9.86
CA TYR A 298 -0.07 -19.25 -10.47
C TYR A 298 -1.25 -18.85 -9.60
N VAL A 299 -1.32 -17.55 -9.27
CA VAL A 299 -2.47 -16.92 -8.63
C VAL A 299 -3.32 -16.29 -9.72
N LEU A 300 -4.60 -16.65 -9.78
CA LEU A 300 -5.51 -16.09 -10.76
C LEU A 300 -5.74 -14.59 -10.50
N PRO A 301 -5.92 -13.77 -11.56
CA PRO A 301 -6.45 -12.42 -11.41
C PRO A 301 -7.75 -12.46 -10.60
N SER A 302 -7.86 -11.53 -9.64
CA SER A 302 -8.92 -11.54 -8.62
C SER A 302 -9.59 -10.17 -8.58
N THR A 303 -10.88 -10.13 -8.26
CA THR A 303 -11.63 -8.86 -8.11
C THR A 303 -11.90 -8.63 -6.63
N PHE A 304 -11.65 -7.41 -6.18
CA PHE A 304 -11.92 -6.94 -4.83
C PHE A 304 -13.02 -5.91 -4.87
N ASP A 305 -14.02 -6.08 -4.00
CA ASP A 305 -15.03 -5.08 -3.72
C ASP A 305 -14.50 -4.16 -2.62
N ILE A 306 -14.57 -2.84 -2.86
CA ILE A 306 -14.08 -1.78 -1.98
C ILE A 306 -15.25 -0.90 -1.54
N SER A 307 -15.25 -0.49 -0.27
CA SER A 307 -16.18 0.49 0.30
C SER A 307 -15.41 1.54 1.09
N GLU A 308 -15.54 2.81 0.74
CA GLU A 308 -14.78 3.93 1.30
C GLU A 308 -15.68 4.96 2.00
N LEU A 309 -15.20 5.49 3.11
CA LEU A 309 -15.75 6.65 3.83
C LEU A 309 -14.67 7.73 3.91
N PHE A 310 -15.05 8.96 3.60
CA PHE A 310 -14.14 10.11 3.56
C PHE A 310 -14.59 11.17 4.57
N TYR A 311 -13.63 11.83 5.18
CA TYR A 311 -13.85 13.02 6.00
C TYR A 311 -12.80 14.08 5.64
N TYR A 312 -13.25 15.31 5.42
CA TYR A 312 -12.41 16.45 5.09
C TYR A 312 -12.80 17.64 5.96
N SER A 313 -11.82 18.36 6.51
CA SER A 313 -12.10 19.64 7.18
C SER A 313 -10.95 20.62 7.04
N ILE A 314 -11.31 21.90 7.07
CA ILE A 314 -10.40 23.03 7.18
C ILE A 314 -10.83 23.87 8.39
N GLN A 315 -9.83 24.33 9.13
CA GLN A 315 -9.99 25.32 10.18
C GLN A 315 -8.99 26.46 9.96
N THR A 316 -9.48 27.69 9.91
CA THR A 316 -8.65 28.90 9.84
C THR A 316 -8.82 29.68 11.14
N SER A 317 -7.72 29.96 11.83
CA SER A 317 -7.70 30.71 13.10
C SER A 317 -7.00 32.05 12.89
N LEU A 318 -7.47 33.09 13.58
CA LEU A 318 -6.91 34.45 13.54
C LEU A 318 -6.17 34.77 14.87
N ASP A 319 -5.25 35.74 14.84
CA ASP A 319 -4.45 36.11 16.03
C ASP A 319 -5.25 36.86 17.12
N ASP A 320 -6.42 37.41 16.77
CA ASP A 320 -7.30 38.10 17.70
C ASP A 320 -8.03 37.18 18.70
N ASN A 321 -7.84 35.87 18.59
CA ASN A 321 -8.52 34.81 19.38
C ASN A 321 -10.04 34.78 19.17
N SER A 322 -10.53 35.24 18.02
CA SER A 322 -11.91 35.02 17.57
C SER A 322 -12.21 33.51 17.40
N GLU A 323 -13.50 33.19 17.25
CA GLU A 323 -13.91 31.82 16.94
C GLU A 323 -13.35 31.43 15.57
N PRO A 324 -12.59 30.31 15.45
CA PRO A 324 -12.01 29.91 14.16
C PRO A 324 -13.10 29.64 13.12
N PHE A 325 -12.83 30.00 11.87
CA PHE A 325 -13.66 29.56 10.75
C PHE A 325 -13.46 28.08 10.53
N PHE A 326 -14.56 27.32 10.42
CA PHE A 326 -14.53 25.88 10.32
C PHE A 326 -15.57 25.39 9.31
N SER A 327 -15.14 24.52 8.41
CA SER A 327 -16.02 23.84 7.45
C SER A 327 -15.55 22.39 7.27
N GLU A 328 -16.51 21.49 7.09
CA GLU A 328 -16.24 20.06 6.95
C GLU A 328 -17.18 19.38 5.95
N ILE A 329 -16.68 18.31 5.33
CA ILE A 329 -17.46 17.35 4.55
C ILE A 329 -17.50 16.05 5.35
N GLU A 330 -18.67 15.74 5.88
CA GLU A 330 -18.95 14.44 6.48
C GLU A 330 -19.43 13.42 5.43
N PRO A 331 -19.13 12.12 5.63
CA PRO A 331 -19.57 11.08 4.71
C PRO A 331 -21.10 10.92 4.77
N SER A 332 -21.79 11.22 3.67
CA SER A 332 -23.23 10.97 3.53
C SER A 332 -23.59 9.51 3.16
N GLY A 333 -22.57 8.70 2.88
CA GLY A 333 -22.66 7.28 2.53
C GLY A 333 -21.31 6.74 2.05
N SER A 334 -21.20 5.41 1.86
CA SER A 334 -19.96 4.82 1.37
C SER A 334 -19.84 4.85 -0.15
N PHE A 335 -18.65 5.21 -0.64
CA PHE A 335 -18.28 5.09 -2.04
C PHE A 335 -17.85 3.66 -2.34
N ARG A 336 -18.54 2.98 -3.25
CA ARG A 336 -18.25 1.57 -3.61
C ARG A 336 -17.74 1.44 -5.02
N TYR A 337 -16.73 0.60 -5.18
CA TYR A 337 -16.12 0.26 -6.48
C TYR A 337 -15.39 -1.08 -6.41
N ARG A 338 -14.91 -1.55 -7.56
CA ARG A 338 -14.10 -2.78 -7.63
C ARG A 338 -12.72 -2.52 -8.19
N ILE A 339 -11.75 -3.28 -7.67
CA ILE A 339 -10.38 -3.32 -8.17
C ILE A 339 -10.08 -4.74 -8.66
N LYS A 340 -9.56 -4.85 -9.88
CA LYS A 340 -9.08 -6.09 -10.44
C LYS A 340 -7.56 -6.20 -10.26
N LYS A 341 -7.17 -7.11 -9.37
CA LYS A 341 -5.78 -7.48 -9.10
C LYS A 341 -5.20 -8.32 -10.24
N PRO A 342 -3.96 -8.05 -10.68
CA PRO A 342 -3.29 -8.87 -11.68
C PRO A 342 -2.96 -10.27 -11.16
N GLY A 343 -2.82 -11.22 -12.10
CA GLY A 343 -2.35 -12.56 -11.80
C GLY A 343 -0.87 -12.57 -11.41
N ILE A 344 -0.47 -13.56 -10.61
CA ILE A 344 0.91 -13.68 -10.10
C ILE A 344 1.49 -15.02 -10.56
N LEU A 345 2.63 -15.00 -11.24
CA LEU A 345 3.36 -16.21 -11.61
C LEU A 345 4.58 -16.37 -10.70
N ARG A 346 4.75 -17.56 -10.13
CA ARG A 346 5.89 -17.90 -9.27
C ARG A 346 6.61 -19.11 -9.80
N VAL A 347 7.93 -19.03 -9.81
CA VAL A 347 8.83 -20.14 -10.10
C VAL A 347 9.86 -20.24 -8.99
N GLY A 348 10.27 -21.45 -8.66
CA GLY A 348 11.30 -21.63 -7.64
C GLY A 348 11.98 -22.97 -7.70
N VAL A 349 13.14 -23.02 -7.05
CA VAL A 349 13.97 -24.21 -6.92
C VAL A 349 14.41 -24.35 -5.47
N ASP A 350 14.58 -25.59 -5.06
CA ASP A 350 15.05 -25.98 -3.74
C ASP A 350 16.06 -27.12 -3.89
N TYR A 351 17.14 -27.08 -3.14
CA TYR A 351 18.22 -28.05 -3.20
C TYR A 351 18.67 -28.48 -1.81
N GLU A 352 18.54 -29.77 -1.52
CA GLU A 352 18.98 -30.39 -0.29
C GLU A 352 20.38 -31.01 -0.43
N ILE A 353 21.33 -30.52 0.37
CA ILE A 353 22.72 -30.99 0.38
C ILE A 353 22.94 -31.80 1.65
N LYS A 354 23.17 -33.11 1.48
CA LYS A 354 23.53 -34.06 2.56
C LYS A 354 22.58 -34.04 3.77
N LYS A 355 21.33 -33.58 3.62
CA LYS A 355 20.27 -33.48 4.66
C LYS A 355 20.50 -32.46 5.79
N TRP A 356 21.60 -31.71 5.80
CA TRP A 356 21.87 -30.70 6.84
C TRP A 356 21.89 -29.26 6.32
N ILE A 357 22.05 -29.07 5.01
CA ILE A 357 21.91 -27.77 4.34
C ILE A 357 20.79 -27.87 3.32
N ARG A 358 19.98 -26.82 3.25
CA ARG A 358 19.01 -26.62 2.17
C ARG A 358 19.13 -25.21 1.63
N LEU A 359 19.11 -25.07 0.31
CA LEU A 359 19.17 -23.78 -0.39
C LEU A 359 17.90 -23.64 -1.23
N ALA A 360 17.29 -22.46 -1.24
CA ALA A 360 16.10 -22.21 -2.02
C ALA A 360 16.14 -20.83 -2.67
N ALA A 361 15.58 -20.74 -3.87
CA ALA A 361 15.45 -19.49 -4.62
C ALA A 361 14.11 -19.46 -5.35
N SER A 362 13.50 -18.28 -5.45
CA SER A 362 12.29 -18.08 -6.24
C SER A 362 12.25 -16.72 -6.91
N ALA A 363 11.52 -16.65 -8.01
CA ALA A 363 11.13 -15.42 -8.65
C ALA A 363 9.61 -15.36 -8.74
N GLU A 364 9.05 -14.18 -8.50
CA GLU A 364 7.63 -13.86 -8.61
C GLU A 364 7.44 -12.72 -9.59
N TYR A 365 6.71 -12.98 -10.67
CA TYR A 365 6.39 -12.03 -11.72
C TYR A 365 4.96 -11.52 -11.55
N ILE A 366 4.82 -10.19 -11.52
CA ILE A 366 3.54 -9.48 -11.40
C ILE A 366 3.55 -8.34 -12.41
N ASP A 367 2.45 -8.18 -13.14
CA ASP A 367 2.27 -7.09 -14.09
C ASP A 367 1.27 -6.08 -13.55
N TYR A 368 1.75 -5.02 -12.88
CA TYR A 368 0.91 -4.00 -12.27
C TYR A 368 0.22 -3.09 -13.29
N SER A 369 0.66 -3.08 -14.54
CA SER A 369 -0.05 -2.39 -15.64
C SER A 369 -1.45 -2.95 -15.89
N LYS A 370 -1.72 -4.17 -15.41
CA LYS A 370 -3.01 -4.85 -15.52
C LYS A 370 -3.96 -4.62 -14.34
N VAL A 371 -3.58 -3.78 -13.38
CA VAL A 371 -4.53 -3.28 -12.38
C VAL A 371 -5.62 -2.50 -13.10
N SER A 372 -6.88 -2.77 -12.76
CA SER A 372 -8.00 -2.01 -13.32
C SER A 372 -9.09 -1.76 -12.31
N PHE A 373 -9.83 -0.69 -12.53
CA PHE A 373 -10.90 -0.17 -11.70
C PHE A 373 -12.23 -0.35 -12.43
N ASP A 374 -13.29 -0.57 -11.63
CA ASP A 374 -14.67 -0.54 -12.06
C ASP A 374 -15.47 0.32 -11.06
N PHE A 375 -15.77 1.55 -11.46
CA PHE A 375 -16.50 2.52 -10.64
C PHE A 375 -18.02 2.47 -10.85
N VAL A 376 -18.50 1.64 -11.79
CA VAL A 376 -19.90 1.65 -12.24
C VAL A 376 -20.65 0.36 -11.92
N SER A 377 -19.98 -0.70 -11.51
CA SER A 377 -20.59 -2.03 -11.30
C SER A 377 -21.77 -2.06 -10.33
N ASP A 378 -21.76 -1.19 -9.33
CA ASP A 378 -22.76 -1.12 -8.26
C ASP A 378 -23.70 0.08 -8.41
N ARG A 379 -23.56 0.86 -9.50
CA ARG A 379 -24.35 2.06 -9.76
C ARG A 379 -25.54 1.73 -10.66
N ASP A 380 -26.71 2.27 -10.30
CA ASP A 380 -27.87 2.22 -11.18
C ASP A 380 -27.57 3.04 -12.45
N ALA A 381 -27.72 2.41 -13.63
CA ALA A 381 -27.41 2.99 -14.93
C ALA A 381 -28.29 4.20 -15.30
N ARG A 382 -29.21 4.61 -14.42
CA ARG A 382 -30.15 5.73 -14.58
C ARG A 382 -29.71 7.01 -13.86
N LEU A 383 -28.55 7.01 -13.19
CA LEU A 383 -28.00 8.19 -12.51
C LEU A 383 -27.29 9.13 -13.52
N THR A 384 -27.51 10.43 -13.37
CA THR A 384 -26.94 11.50 -14.22
C THR A 384 -25.41 11.52 -14.22
N ASP A 385 -24.76 10.95 -13.22
CA ASP A 385 -23.30 11.05 -13.03
C ASP A 385 -22.54 9.83 -13.57
N ILE A 386 -23.22 8.86 -14.20
CA ILE A 386 -22.56 7.63 -14.68
C ILE A 386 -21.52 7.90 -15.77
N GLU A 387 -21.70 8.95 -16.57
CA GLU A 387 -20.74 9.34 -17.61
C GLU A 387 -19.45 9.88 -16.99
N PHE A 388 -19.54 10.65 -15.90
CA PHE A 388 -18.38 11.09 -15.11
C PHE A 388 -17.58 9.90 -14.60
N TRP A 389 -18.23 8.95 -13.92
CA TRP A 389 -17.53 7.78 -13.35
C TRP A 389 -16.96 6.83 -14.41
N ARG A 390 -17.59 6.75 -15.58
CA ARG A 390 -17.05 5.99 -16.72
C ARG A 390 -15.79 6.63 -17.28
N ASN A 391 -15.80 7.96 -17.42
CA ASN A 391 -14.62 8.71 -17.85
C ASN A 391 -13.51 8.56 -16.81
N GLU A 392 -13.82 8.69 -15.52
CA GLU A 392 -12.86 8.51 -14.44
C GLU A 392 -12.26 7.10 -14.42
N GLN A 393 -13.08 6.07 -14.59
CA GLN A 393 -12.62 4.68 -14.70
C GLN A 393 -11.65 4.50 -15.86
N GLN A 394 -11.99 5.04 -17.04
CA GLN A 394 -11.11 4.95 -18.21
C GLN A 394 -9.79 5.69 -17.97
N ARG A 395 -9.83 6.86 -17.31
CA ARG A 395 -8.63 7.60 -16.92
C ARG A 395 -7.74 6.77 -16.00
N GLN A 396 -8.28 6.23 -14.91
CA GLN A 396 -7.53 5.43 -13.93
C GLN A 396 -6.96 4.14 -14.54
N ASN A 397 -7.69 3.48 -15.45
CA ASN A 397 -7.21 2.29 -16.16
C ASN A 397 -6.09 2.59 -17.13
N ASN A 398 -6.24 3.61 -17.98
CA ASN A 398 -5.18 4.05 -18.89
C ASN A 398 -3.94 4.50 -18.11
N PHE A 399 -4.14 5.14 -16.97
CA PHE A 399 -3.05 5.55 -16.11
C PHE A 399 -2.25 4.35 -15.60
N ALA A 400 -2.94 3.36 -15.02
CA ALA A 400 -2.31 2.13 -14.53
C ALA A 400 -1.53 1.44 -15.65
N GLU A 401 -2.10 1.34 -16.85
CA GLU A 401 -1.46 0.71 -18.01
C GLU A 401 -0.15 1.39 -18.44
N ASN A 402 -0.09 2.73 -18.35
CA ASN A 402 1.04 3.51 -18.85
C ASN A 402 2.16 3.74 -17.82
N ASN A 403 1.86 3.69 -16.52
CA ASN A 403 2.78 4.14 -15.47
C ASN A 403 3.17 3.06 -14.46
N ASN A 404 2.36 2.01 -14.33
CA ASN A 404 2.74 0.84 -13.53
C ASN A 404 3.58 -0.11 -14.37
N LYS A 405 4.52 -0.79 -13.73
CA LYS A 405 5.44 -1.70 -14.42
C LYS A 405 5.24 -3.15 -14.02
N ALA A 406 5.71 -4.03 -14.89
CA ALA A 406 5.89 -5.42 -14.50
C ALA A 406 7.13 -5.56 -13.62
N VAL A 407 6.99 -6.24 -12.49
CA VAL A 407 8.06 -6.44 -11.52
C VAL A 407 8.44 -7.91 -11.40
N LEU A 408 9.69 -8.14 -11.02
CA LEU A 408 10.22 -9.45 -10.69
C LEU A 408 10.78 -9.44 -9.27
N ASN A 409 9.99 -9.92 -8.32
CA ASN A 409 10.43 -10.09 -6.95
C ASN A 409 11.35 -11.31 -6.86
N VAL A 410 12.51 -11.17 -6.22
CA VAL A 410 13.48 -12.26 -6.07
C VAL A 410 13.67 -12.57 -4.60
N LYS A 411 13.59 -13.86 -4.25
CA LYS A 411 13.79 -14.35 -2.88
C LYS A 411 14.80 -15.48 -2.88
N VAL A 412 15.73 -15.45 -1.94
CA VAL A 412 16.71 -16.53 -1.70
C VAL A 412 16.76 -16.86 -0.22
N GLY A 413 17.03 -18.12 0.11
CA GLY A 413 17.15 -18.56 1.49
C GLY A 413 18.03 -19.79 1.66
N ALA A 414 18.52 -19.96 2.88
CA ALA A 414 19.32 -21.10 3.31
C ALA A 414 18.86 -21.58 4.69
N GLU A 415 18.71 -22.89 4.86
CA GLU A 415 18.39 -23.56 6.12
C GLU A 415 19.56 -24.48 6.51
N LEU A 416 19.91 -24.44 7.80
CA LEU A 416 20.88 -25.30 8.46
C LEU A 416 20.17 -26.11 9.54
N SER A 417 20.22 -27.43 9.41
CA SER A 417 19.79 -28.34 10.48
C SER A 417 20.96 -28.56 11.44
N ILE A 418 20.89 -27.92 12.61
CA ILE A 418 21.94 -27.97 13.64
C ILE A 418 21.96 -29.35 14.29
N ASN A 419 20.78 -29.87 14.61
CA ASN A 419 20.54 -31.23 15.07
C ASN A 419 19.09 -31.63 14.71
N GLU A 420 18.61 -32.77 15.22
CA GLU A 420 17.26 -33.27 14.92
C GLU A 420 16.13 -32.35 15.40
N ASN A 421 16.39 -31.52 16.42
CA ASN A 421 15.39 -30.67 17.07
C ASN A 421 15.59 -29.18 16.79
N MET A 422 16.72 -28.76 16.21
CA MET A 422 17.07 -27.35 16.05
C MET A 422 17.43 -27.03 14.61
N LYS A 423 16.82 -25.97 14.08
CA LYS A 423 17.09 -25.45 12.74
C LYS A 423 17.25 -23.94 12.79
N GLY A 424 18.14 -23.42 11.96
CA GLY A 424 18.25 -22.00 11.68
C GLY A 424 18.11 -21.76 10.19
N SER A 425 17.35 -20.75 9.80
CA SER A 425 17.27 -20.34 8.39
C SER A 425 17.44 -18.83 8.24
N LEU A 426 18.02 -18.43 7.12
CA LEU A 426 18.21 -17.04 6.71
C LEU A 426 17.63 -16.84 5.32
N GLY A 427 17.15 -15.63 5.05
CA GLY A 427 16.53 -15.27 3.79
C GLY A 427 16.75 -13.81 3.43
N TYR A 428 16.76 -13.55 2.13
CA TYR A 428 16.84 -12.22 1.56
C TYR A 428 15.79 -12.08 0.44
N SER A 429 15.08 -10.96 0.43
CA SER A 429 14.13 -10.60 -0.63
C SER A 429 14.47 -9.24 -1.20
N TYR A 430 14.46 -9.14 -2.52
CA TYR A 430 14.49 -7.88 -3.26
C TYR A 430 13.15 -7.68 -3.95
N LEU A 431 12.51 -6.54 -3.65
CA LEU A 431 11.17 -6.19 -4.08
C LEU A 431 11.25 -4.84 -4.82
N PRO A 432 11.33 -4.84 -6.16
CA PRO A 432 11.38 -3.61 -6.94
C PRO A 432 10.13 -2.74 -6.72
N GLY A 433 10.29 -1.42 -6.91
CA GLY A 433 9.17 -0.48 -6.98
C GLY A 433 8.12 -0.91 -8.01
N LYS A 434 6.85 -0.58 -7.78
CA LYS A 434 5.70 -1.05 -8.60
C LYS A 434 5.30 -0.07 -9.70
N SER A 435 5.76 1.16 -9.61
CA SER A 435 5.47 2.27 -10.52
C SER A 435 6.77 2.85 -11.10
N GLU A 436 6.69 3.49 -12.26
CA GLU A 436 7.78 4.32 -12.80
C GLU A 436 7.91 5.66 -12.07
N LEU A 437 6.85 6.08 -11.35
CA LEU A 437 6.79 7.35 -10.63
C LEU A 437 7.22 7.25 -9.17
N GLU A 438 7.27 6.04 -8.61
CA GLU A 438 7.66 5.77 -7.23
C GLU A 438 8.98 5.01 -7.21
N TYR A 439 10.03 5.64 -6.71
CA TYR A 439 11.29 4.96 -6.40
C TYR A 439 11.14 4.31 -5.03
N SER A 440 10.81 3.02 -5.00
CA SER A 440 10.43 2.29 -3.78
C SER A 440 10.97 0.85 -3.81
N ASP A 441 12.23 0.69 -4.17
CA ASP A 441 12.88 -0.61 -4.03
C ASP A 441 12.99 -0.97 -2.54
N ALA A 442 12.58 -2.19 -2.20
CA ALA A 442 12.63 -2.68 -0.83
C ALA A 442 13.53 -3.92 -0.71
N HIS A 443 14.29 -3.94 0.37
CA HIS A 443 15.19 -5.01 0.75
C HIS A 443 14.74 -5.60 2.08
N GLU A 444 14.43 -6.89 2.12
CA GLU A 444 14.06 -7.59 3.35
C GLU A 444 15.11 -8.64 3.71
N PHE A 445 15.65 -8.55 4.91
CA PHE A 445 16.48 -9.57 5.54
C PHE A 445 15.65 -10.29 6.58
N SER A 446 15.67 -11.61 6.57
CA SER A 446 14.87 -12.40 7.51
C SER A 446 15.64 -13.61 8.04
N GLY A 447 15.33 -13.99 9.26
CA GLY A 447 15.92 -15.14 9.93
C GLY A 447 14.88 -15.84 10.78
N VAL A 448 14.96 -17.17 10.84
CA VAL A 448 14.10 -17.98 11.70
C VAL A 448 14.95 -18.98 12.47
N PHE A 449 14.61 -19.13 13.75
CA PHE A 449 15.13 -20.18 14.59
C PHE A 449 13.99 -21.06 15.06
N SER A 450 14.16 -22.37 14.85
CA SER A 450 13.16 -23.38 15.16
C SER A 450 13.72 -24.37 16.16
N VAL A 451 12.98 -24.63 17.24
CA VAL A 451 13.37 -25.56 18.29
C VAL A 451 12.22 -26.50 18.66
N GLY A 452 12.49 -27.81 18.67
CA GLY A 452 11.59 -28.83 19.19
C GLY A 452 11.57 -28.76 20.71
N LEU A 453 10.41 -28.44 21.28
CA LEU A 453 10.16 -28.44 22.72
C LEU A 453 9.80 -29.86 23.21
N LEU A 454 9.06 -30.59 22.38
CA LEU A 454 8.69 -32.00 22.55
C LEU A 454 8.80 -32.70 21.18
N ASN A 455 8.69 -34.02 21.15
CA ASN A 455 8.76 -34.79 19.90
C ASN A 455 7.75 -34.33 18.83
N ASN A 456 6.64 -33.73 19.25
CA ASN A 456 5.56 -33.27 18.38
C ASN A 456 5.30 -31.76 18.48
N LEU A 457 6.03 -31.00 19.32
CA LEU A 457 5.80 -29.58 19.53
C LEU A 457 7.06 -28.79 19.19
N GLN A 458 6.95 -27.85 18.27
CA GLN A 458 8.02 -26.96 17.84
C GLN A 458 7.65 -25.50 18.09
N LEU A 459 8.61 -24.73 18.59
CA LEU A 459 8.56 -23.27 18.64
C LEU A 459 9.40 -22.70 17.50
N ASN A 460 8.84 -21.74 16.79
CA ASN A 460 9.49 -20.98 15.72
C ASN A 460 9.52 -19.51 16.10
N VAL A 461 10.69 -18.90 16.04
CA VAL A 461 10.87 -17.45 16.21
C VAL A 461 11.51 -16.89 14.96
N ARG A 462 10.77 -16.02 14.26
CA ARG A 462 11.21 -15.33 13.05
C ARG A 462 11.44 -13.85 13.35
N GLY A 463 12.55 -13.32 12.87
CA GLY A 463 12.81 -11.88 12.78
C GLY A 463 12.91 -11.48 11.31
N SER A 464 12.41 -10.29 10.96
CA SER A 464 12.63 -9.68 9.65
C SER A 464 12.87 -8.18 9.78
N TYR A 465 13.77 -7.67 8.95
CA TYR A 465 14.12 -6.26 8.85
C TYR A 465 14.01 -5.81 7.40
N LEU A 466 13.18 -4.81 7.15
CA LEU A 466 12.96 -4.23 5.82
C LEU A 466 13.47 -2.79 5.79
N LEU A 467 14.16 -2.48 4.70
CA LEU A 467 14.61 -1.15 4.30
C LEU A 467 13.90 -0.76 3.02
N LYS A 468 13.35 0.44 2.98
CA LYS A 468 12.66 1.00 1.81
C LYS A 468 12.75 2.52 1.85
N GLU A 469 13.15 3.12 0.74
CA GLU A 469 13.03 4.56 0.52
C GLU A 469 11.65 4.85 -0.06
N ASN A 470 11.07 5.98 0.33
CA ASN A 470 9.75 6.42 -0.09
C ASN A 470 9.78 7.89 -0.49
N GLN A 471 8.95 8.24 -1.46
CA GLN A 471 8.64 9.62 -1.78
C GLN A 471 7.12 9.79 -1.79
N THR A 472 6.64 10.80 -1.06
CA THR A 472 5.20 11.07 -0.93
C THR A 472 4.91 12.49 -1.37
N THR A 473 3.80 12.67 -2.09
CA THR A 473 3.29 14.00 -2.45
C THR A 473 2.41 14.55 -1.33
N LEU A 474 2.69 15.77 -0.89
CA LEU A 474 1.90 16.49 0.11
C LEU A 474 0.68 17.13 -0.53
N TYR A 475 0.89 17.88 -1.61
CA TYR A 475 -0.15 18.54 -2.41
C TYR A 475 0.41 18.97 -3.76
N ASN A 476 -0.51 19.14 -4.70
CA ASN A 476 -0.25 19.67 -6.04
C ASN A 476 -0.92 21.03 -6.15
N PHE A 477 -0.30 21.96 -6.82
CA PHE A 477 -0.83 23.31 -6.97
C PHE A 477 -0.42 23.88 -8.33
N ILE A 478 -1.12 24.91 -8.77
CA ILE A 478 -0.75 25.68 -9.95
C ILE A 478 -0.04 26.93 -9.44
N ASP A 479 1.17 27.19 -9.92
CA ASP A 479 1.92 28.39 -9.54
C ASP A 479 1.42 29.64 -10.30
N PHE A 480 2.02 30.81 -10.00
CA PHE A 480 1.65 32.07 -10.64
C PHE A 480 1.92 32.12 -12.15
N ASP A 481 2.85 31.29 -12.64
CA ASP A 481 3.13 31.16 -14.07
C ASP A 481 2.16 30.19 -14.76
N ASN A 482 1.14 29.73 -14.03
CA ASN A 482 0.15 28.76 -14.46
C ASN A 482 0.78 27.41 -14.86
N GLU A 483 1.89 27.04 -14.20
CA GLU A 483 2.54 25.75 -14.31
C GLU A 483 2.16 24.86 -13.12
N ALA A 484 1.95 23.57 -13.38
CA ALA A 484 1.58 22.61 -12.36
C ALA A 484 2.82 22.19 -11.55
N GLN A 485 2.79 22.38 -10.23
CA GLN A 485 3.87 22.08 -9.30
C GLN A 485 3.45 21.08 -8.24
N THR A 486 4.43 20.45 -7.60
CA THR A 486 4.18 19.46 -6.55
C THR A 486 5.08 19.65 -5.34
N SER A 487 4.48 19.75 -4.15
CA SER A 487 5.20 19.67 -2.88
C SER A 487 5.34 18.21 -2.44
N LYS A 488 6.56 17.80 -2.07
CA LYS A 488 6.93 16.41 -1.74
C LYS A 488 7.83 16.34 -0.53
N PHE A 489 7.82 15.20 0.15
CA PHE A 489 8.87 14.80 1.10
C PHE A 489 9.39 13.41 0.75
N THR A 490 10.62 13.13 1.13
CA THR A 490 11.21 11.79 1.07
C THR A 490 11.25 11.19 2.46
N ALA A 491 11.21 9.87 2.57
CA ALA A 491 11.29 9.18 3.86
C ALA A 491 12.01 7.84 3.75
N ASP A 492 12.87 7.59 4.73
CA ASP A 492 13.53 6.30 4.92
C ASP A 492 12.69 5.46 5.87
N VAL A 493 12.16 4.34 5.37
CA VAL A 493 11.30 3.43 6.13
C VAL A 493 12.10 2.22 6.57
N GLN A 494 12.21 2.05 7.89
CA GLN A 494 12.79 0.88 8.51
C GLN A 494 11.72 0.10 9.27
N ARG A 495 11.56 -1.19 8.95
CA ARG A 495 10.53 -2.02 9.57
C ARG A 495 11.14 -3.27 10.18
N PHE A 496 11.03 -3.39 11.49
CA PHE A 496 11.41 -4.59 12.23
C PHE A 496 10.18 -5.38 12.65
N ARG A 497 10.19 -6.69 12.41
CA ARG A 497 9.08 -7.58 12.76
C ARG A 497 9.62 -8.82 13.45
N VAL A 498 8.97 -9.21 14.54
CA VAL A 498 9.22 -10.46 15.26
C VAL A 498 7.95 -11.28 15.26
N MET A 499 8.05 -12.55 14.92
CA MET A 499 6.94 -13.48 14.93
C MET A 499 7.32 -14.72 15.74
N ALA A 500 6.48 -15.09 16.68
CA ALA A 500 6.60 -16.33 17.43
C ALA A 500 5.43 -17.24 17.08
N GLY A 501 5.70 -18.51 16.80
CA GLY A 501 4.66 -19.47 16.48
C GLY A 501 4.93 -20.85 17.03
N LEU A 502 3.85 -21.54 17.36
CA LEU A 502 3.85 -22.93 17.81
C LEU A 502 3.33 -23.82 16.69
N LYS A 503 3.99 -24.96 16.53
CA LYS A 503 3.67 -25.98 15.55
C LYS A 503 3.54 -27.32 16.26
N LEU A 504 2.33 -27.89 16.24
CA LEU A 504 2.03 -29.20 16.80
C LEU A 504 1.84 -30.21 15.66
N GLN A 505 2.67 -31.24 15.61
CA GLN A 505 2.62 -32.30 14.60
C GLN A 505 1.87 -33.52 15.14
N PHE A 506 1.10 -34.21 14.30
CA PHE A 506 0.39 -35.44 14.69
C PHE A 506 0.06 -36.36 13.52
#